data_AF-A0A9D9R254-F1
#
_entry.id   AF-A0A9D9R254-F1
#
_cell.length_a   1.000
_cell.length_b   1.000
_cell.length_c   1.000
_cell.angle_alpha   90.00
_cell.angle_beta   90.00
_cell.angle_gamma   90.00
#
_symmetry.space_group_name_H-M   'P 1'
#
loop_
_entity.id
_entity.type
_entity.pdbx_description
1 polymer ?
#
loop_
_entity_poly.entity_id
_entity_poly.type
_entity_poly.pdbx_seq_one_letter_code
_entity_poly.pdbx_strand_id
1 'polypeptide(L)'
;MTSISSKKRTLNWPVIKWLGIVSLFLASCDAPKEIGADLFSVEVGLNFTDTLQVKSRTVLMDSIQTGGASSLLVGSYTHPVLGTFSSSIFTQFANADSLYAKKESILDSLKMQLVYKSYQGDT
;
A
#
# COMPACT_ATOMS: atom_id res chain seq x y z
N MET A 1 58.62 59.51 -51.66
CA MET A 1 58.80 59.21 -50.23
C MET A 1 57.48 58.63 -49.70
N THR A 2 57.57 57.37 -49.30
CA THR A 2 56.60 56.42 -48.70
C THR A 2 55.16 56.84 -48.41
N SER A 3 54.23 56.13 -49.06
CA SER A 3 52.77 56.11 -48.87
C SER A 3 52.37 55.39 -47.56
N ILE A 4 51.46 56.00 -46.81
CA ILE A 4 50.86 55.46 -45.57
C ILE A 4 49.75 54.47 -45.95
N SER A 5 49.92 53.20 -45.59
CA SER A 5 48.93 52.13 -45.81
C SER A 5 48.01 51.97 -44.61
N SER A 6 46.73 52.28 -44.80
CA SER A 6 45.65 52.18 -43.82
C SER A 6 45.20 50.72 -43.64
N LYS A 7 45.46 50.14 -42.47
CA LYS A 7 45.05 48.78 -42.09
C LYS A 7 43.56 48.75 -41.70
N LYS A 8 42.69 48.20 -42.55
CA LYS A 8 41.26 47.97 -42.22
C LYS A 8 41.11 46.83 -41.20
N ARG A 9 40.40 47.09 -40.11
CA ARG A 9 40.09 46.15 -39.02
C ARG A 9 38.95 45.22 -39.44
N THR A 10 39.28 44.00 -39.85
CA THR A 10 38.28 42.95 -40.13
C THR A 10 37.76 42.39 -38.81
N LEU A 11 36.50 42.68 -38.48
CA LEU A 11 35.81 42.14 -37.32
C LEU A 11 35.51 40.64 -37.57
N ASN A 12 36.07 39.77 -36.73
CA ASN A 12 35.99 38.32 -36.88
C ASN A 12 34.59 37.77 -36.59
N TRP A 13 33.75 37.73 -37.62
CA TRP A 13 32.41 37.12 -37.69
C TRP A 13 32.28 35.67 -37.15
N PRO A 14 33.26 34.75 -37.26
CA PRO A 14 33.07 33.38 -36.76
C PRO A 14 33.03 33.30 -35.22
N VAL A 15 33.75 34.17 -34.51
CA VAL A 15 33.84 34.12 -33.04
C VAL A 15 32.50 34.46 -32.38
N ILE A 16 31.74 35.38 -32.98
CA ILE A 16 30.42 35.80 -32.50
C ILE A 16 29.40 34.65 -32.64
N LYS A 17 29.50 33.84 -33.71
CA LYS A 17 28.60 32.69 -33.91
C LYS A 17 28.83 31.59 -32.87
N TRP A 18 30.09 31.32 -32.53
CA TRP A 18 30.44 30.34 -31.49
C TRP A 18 30.01 30.80 -30.10
N LEU A 19 30.14 32.10 -29.80
CA LEU A 19 29.71 32.67 -28.52
C LEU A 19 28.18 32.55 -28.31
N GLY A 20 27.40 32.74 -29.38
CA GLY A 20 25.94 32.57 -29.33
C GLY A 20 25.49 31.14 -29.03
N ILE A 21 26.18 30.14 -29.60
CA ILE A 21 25.91 28.71 -29.33
C ILE A 21 26.24 28.35 -27.89
N VAL A 22 27.37 28.82 -27.35
CA VAL A 22 27.75 28.57 -25.94
C VAL A 22 26.76 29.23 -24.97
N SER A 23 26.24 30.41 -25.32
CA SER A 23 25.21 31.09 -24.51
C SER A 23 23.89 30.32 -24.44
N LEU A 24 23.55 29.50 -25.45
CA LEU A 24 22.34 28.69 -25.45
C LEU A 24 22.43 27.52 -24.44
N PHE A 25 23.62 26.98 -24.21
CA PHE A 25 23.84 25.91 -23.23
C PHE A 25 23.83 26.42 -21.78
N LEU A 26 24.18 27.68 -21.55
CA LEU A 26 24.16 28.29 -20.22
C LEU A 26 22.74 28.62 -19.72
N ALA A 27 21.75 28.72 -20.62
CA ALA A 27 20.36 29.00 -20.28
C ALA A 27 19.55 27.76 -19.85
N SER A 28 20.13 26.54 -19.93
CA SER A 28 19.44 25.30 -19.58
C SER A 28 19.57 24.91 -18.10
N CYS A 29 20.24 25.72 -17.28
CA CYS A 29 20.35 25.48 -15.84
C CYS A 29 19.13 26.10 -15.15
N ASP A 30 18.09 25.30 -14.97
CA ASP A 30 16.92 25.67 -14.18
C ASP A 30 17.23 25.46 -12.69
N ALA A 31 16.84 26.40 -11.84
CA ALA A 31 17.02 26.27 -10.40
C ALA A 31 16.16 25.10 -9.88
N PRO A 32 16.58 24.37 -8.83
CA PRO A 32 15.79 23.28 -8.28
C PRO A 32 14.40 23.80 -7.91
N LYS A 33 13.36 23.18 -8.49
CA LYS A 33 11.96 23.54 -8.26
C LYS A 33 11.62 23.35 -6.78
N GLU A 34 11.36 24.45 -6.09
CA GLU A 34 10.87 24.46 -4.71
C GLU A 34 9.51 23.75 -4.63
N ILE A 35 9.47 22.57 -4.01
CA ILE A 35 8.21 21.86 -3.77
C ILE A 35 7.61 22.38 -2.47
N GLY A 36 6.45 23.06 -2.56
CA GLY A 36 5.68 23.47 -1.38
C GLY A 36 6.18 24.72 -0.66
N ALA A 37 6.92 25.61 -1.33
CA ALA A 37 7.37 26.89 -0.79
C ALA A 37 6.24 27.78 -0.22
N ASP A 38 5.00 27.57 -0.66
CA ASP A 38 3.83 28.31 -0.18
C ASP A 38 3.23 27.71 1.13
N LEU A 39 3.69 26.53 1.55
CA LEU A 39 3.16 25.80 2.71
C LEU A 39 4.09 25.84 3.94
N PHE A 40 5.39 26.07 3.75
CA PHE A 40 6.37 26.05 4.83
C PHE A 40 7.26 27.29 4.79
N SER A 41 7.13 28.16 5.80
CA SER A 41 7.90 29.41 5.92
C SER A 41 9.33 29.21 6.45
N VAL A 42 9.77 27.96 6.60
CA VAL A 42 11.08 27.56 7.13
C VAL A 42 11.65 26.49 6.19
N GLU A 43 12.95 26.57 5.91
CA GLU A 43 13.68 25.62 5.07
C GLU A 43 13.63 24.22 5.72
N VAL A 44 12.64 23.42 5.31
CA VAL A 44 12.48 22.03 5.72
C VAL A 44 13.31 21.17 4.79
N GLY A 45 14.28 20.44 5.34
CA GLY A 45 15.12 19.51 4.57
C GLY A 45 14.25 18.44 3.91
N LEU A 46 14.04 18.55 2.60
CA LEU A 46 13.32 17.56 1.81
C LEU A 46 14.28 16.43 1.42
N ASN A 47 14.01 15.22 1.93
CA ASN A 47 14.73 14.03 1.51
C ASN A 47 13.95 13.36 0.37
N PHE A 48 14.50 13.44 -0.84
CA PHE A 48 13.92 12.79 -2.02
C PHE A 48 14.40 11.34 -2.10
N THR A 49 13.46 10.40 -2.19
CA THR A 49 13.78 9.00 -2.49
C THR A 49 13.06 8.57 -3.75
N ASP A 50 13.81 8.13 -4.74
CA ASP A 50 13.29 7.65 -6.03
C ASP A 50 12.86 6.17 -5.95
N THR A 51 13.32 5.43 -4.93
CA THR A 51 13.11 3.98 -4.85
C THR A 51 12.46 3.60 -3.52
N LEU A 52 11.16 3.32 -3.56
CA LEU A 52 10.42 2.67 -2.47
C LEU A 52 10.30 1.18 -2.79
N GLN A 53 11.08 0.35 -2.10
CA GLN A 53 11.00 -1.10 -2.28
C GLN A 53 9.93 -1.70 -1.36
N VAL A 54 8.77 -2.06 -1.92
CA VAL A 54 7.73 -2.80 -1.18
C VAL A 54 8.02 -4.30 -1.27
N LYS A 55 8.38 -4.91 -0.13
CA LYS A 55 8.58 -6.36 -0.04
C LYS A 55 7.29 -7.03 0.46
N SER A 56 6.39 -7.37 -0.45
CA SER A 56 5.21 -8.17 -0.12
C SER A 56 5.57 -9.66 -0.07
N ARG A 57 5.09 -10.37 0.94
CA ARG A 57 5.17 -11.84 1.02
C ARG A 57 3.78 -12.38 1.33
N THR A 58 3.40 -13.45 0.67
CA THR A 58 2.23 -14.26 1.05
C THR A 58 2.69 -15.27 2.08
N VAL A 59 2.17 -15.20 3.30
CA VAL A 59 2.37 -16.23 4.31
C VAL A 59 1.22 -17.22 4.17
N LEU A 60 1.54 -18.52 4.11
CA LEU A 60 0.51 -19.54 4.23
C LEU A 60 -0.06 -19.44 5.63
N MET A 61 -1.29 -18.93 5.74
CA MET A 61 -2.01 -18.85 6.99
C MET A 61 -2.73 -20.19 7.18
N ASP A 62 -2.39 -20.89 8.26
CA ASP A 62 -3.15 -22.07 8.69
C ASP A 62 -4.52 -21.61 9.25
N SER A 63 -5.35 -22.57 9.62
CA SER A 63 -6.60 -22.33 10.35
C SER A 63 -6.37 -21.43 11.59
N ILE A 64 -7.20 -20.41 11.73
CA ILE A 64 -7.15 -19.45 12.83
C ILE A 64 -8.34 -19.76 13.74
N GLN A 65 -8.11 -19.83 15.05
CA GLN A 65 -9.23 -19.88 16.00
C GLN A 65 -9.95 -18.54 16.01
N THR A 66 -11.24 -18.58 15.70
CA THR A 66 -12.15 -17.45 15.87
C THR A 66 -12.77 -17.52 17.26
N GLY A 67 -12.96 -16.37 17.89
CA GLY A 67 -13.51 -16.25 19.25
C GLY A 67 -14.32 -14.96 19.40
N GLY A 68 -15.15 -14.86 20.43
CA GLY A 68 -15.94 -13.65 20.72
C GLY A 68 -17.29 -13.54 19.99
N ALA A 69 -17.55 -14.40 19.00
CA ALA A 69 -18.86 -14.47 18.35
C ALA A 69 -19.94 -15.08 19.26
N SER A 70 -21.12 -14.44 19.33
CA SER A 70 -22.31 -15.02 19.99
C SER A 70 -22.95 -16.16 19.20
N SER A 71 -22.43 -16.45 18.01
CA SER A 71 -22.92 -17.47 17.08
C SER A 71 -21.76 -18.34 16.61
N LEU A 72 -22.03 -19.62 16.39
CA LEU A 72 -21.04 -20.55 15.88
C LEU A 72 -20.88 -20.37 14.35
N LEU A 73 -19.63 -20.26 13.88
CA LEU A 73 -19.31 -20.08 12.46
C LEU A 73 -19.10 -21.45 11.78
N VAL A 74 -20.01 -21.84 10.87
CA VAL A 74 -19.92 -23.10 10.12
C VAL A 74 -20.20 -22.92 8.64
N GLY A 75 -19.43 -23.64 7.82
CA GLY A 75 -19.68 -23.77 6.40
C GLY A 75 -18.56 -23.16 5.56
N SER A 76 -18.86 -22.95 4.29
CA SER A 76 -17.92 -22.41 3.30
C SER A 76 -18.55 -21.25 2.55
N TYR A 77 -17.73 -20.23 2.25
CA TYR A 77 -18.12 -19.05 1.51
C TYR A 77 -17.08 -18.70 0.46
N THR A 78 -17.52 -18.54 -0.79
CA THR A 78 -16.65 -18.20 -1.92
C THR A 78 -16.79 -16.72 -2.23
N HIS A 79 -15.71 -15.96 -2.03
CA HIS A 79 -15.63 -14.55 -2.42
C HIS A 79 -14.95 -14.41 -3.80
N PRO A 80 -15.48 -13.59 -4.72
CA PRO A 80 -14.97 -13.48 -6.09
C PRO A 80 -13.51 -12.99 -6.17
N VAL A 81 -13.05 -12.22 -5.17
CA VAL A 81 -11.69 -11.65 -5.14
C VAL A 81 -10.75 -12.37 -4.17
N LEU A 82 -11.28 -12.88 -3.05
CA LEU A 82 -10.46 -13.37 -1.93
C LEU A 82 -10.37 -14.91 -1.90
N GLY A 83 -11.17 -15.59 -2.72
CA GLY A 83 -11.23 -17.05 -2.76
C GLY A 83 -12.22 -17.63 -1.75
N THR A 84 -12.00 -18.90 -1.41
CA THR A 84 -12.91 -19.68 -0.58
C THR A 84 -12.45 -19.69 0.88
N PHE A 85 -13.35 -19.29 1.78
CA PHE A 85 -13.17 -19.40 3.22
C PHE A 85 -14.00 -20.57 3.75
N SER A 86 -13.45 -21.37 4.64
CA SER A 86 -14.14 -22.49 5.27
C SER A 86 -13.98 -22.41 6.78
N SER A 87 -15.05 -22.65 7.52
CA SER A 87 -15.07 -22.65 8.98
C SER A 87 -15.67 -23.96 9.51
N SER A 88 -14.96 -24.54 10.48
CA SER A 88 -15.36 -25.74 11.20
C SER A 88 -15.54 -25.41 12.68
N ILE A 89 -16.60 -25.94 13.29
CA ILE A 89 -16.86 -25.74 14.72
C ILE A 89 -16.40 -26.97 15.49
N PHE A 90 -15.72 -26.75 16.60
CA PHE A 90 -15.49 -27.75 17.63
C PHE A 90 -16.22 -27.31 18.90
N THR A 91 -17.25 -28.06 19.28
CA THR A 91 -18.06 -27.77 20.47
C THR A 91 -18.33 -29.07 21.23
N GLN A 92 -18.49 -28.95 22.54
CA GLN A 92 -18.89 -30.05 23.41
C GLN A 92 -20.23 -29.71 24.04
N PHE A 93 -21.19 -30.64 23.95
CA PHE A 93 -22.40 -30.56 24.75
C PHE A 93 -22.05 -30.86 26.20
N ALA A 94 -22.18 -29.85 27.05
CA ALA A 94 -22.10 -29.99 28.49
C ALA A 94 -23.46 -29.64 29.10
N ASN A 95 -23.74 -30.15 30.29
CA ASN A 95 -24.86 -29.64 31.07
C ASN A 95 -24.56 -28.17 31.41
N ALA A 96 -25.27 -27.26 30.75
CA ALA A 96 -25.33 -25.87 31.15
C ALA A 96 -26.21 -25.78 32.40
N ASP A 97 -25.82 -24.89 33.30
CA ASP A 97 -26.25 -24.79 34.69
C ASP A 97 -27.77 -24.88 34.97
N SER A 98 -28.12 -25.32 36.18
CA SER A 98 -29.44 -25.59 36.79
C SER A 98 -30.22 -26.86 36.40
N LEU A 99 -29.93 -27.50 35.26
CA LEU A 99 -30.58 -28.76 34.86
C LEU A 99 -29.57 -29.91 34.85
N TYR A 100 -29.41 -30.55 36.00
CA TYR A 100 -28.55 -31.74 36.12
C TYR A 100 -29.30 -32.98 35.65
N ALA A 101 -28.84 -33.57 34.56
CA ALA A 101 -29.17 -34.95 34.25
C ALA A 101 -28.70 -35.87 35.40
N LYS A 102 -29.42 -36.97 35.64
CA LYS A 102 -28.92 -38.02 36.53
C LYS A 102 -27.56 -38.50 36.04
N LYS A 103 -26.72 -38.97 36.97
CA LYS A 103 -25.38 -39.51 36.71
C LYS A 103 -25.36 -40.51 35.54
N GLU A 104 -26.45 -41.24 35.37
CA GLU A 104 -26.78 -42.01 34.16
C GLU A 104 -28.17 -41.61 33.70
N SER A 105 -28.27 -41.08 32.48
CA SER A 105 -29.53 -40.70 31.86
C SER A 105 -29.60 -41.35 30.48
N ILE A 106 -30.57 -42.26 30.31
CA ILE A 106 -30.83 -42.91 29.02
C ILE A 106 -31.78 -42.00 28.25
N LEU A 107 -31.28 -41.41 27.16
CA LEU A 107 -32.06 -40.60 26.24
C LEU A 107 -32.48 -41.47 25.05
N ASP A 108 -33.75 -41.41 24.67
CA ASP A 108 -34.26 -42.10 23.48
C ASP A 108 -33.88 -41.34 22.19
N SER A 109 -34.04 -40.01 22.20
CA SER A 109 -33.55 -39.16 21.11
C SER A 109 -33.08 -37.80 21.59
N LEU A 110 -32.02 -37.30 20.95
CA LEU A 110 -31.51 -35.93 21.12
C LEU A 110 -31.65 -35.22 19.78
N LYS A 111 -32.30 -34.06 19.77
CA LYS A 111 -32.44 -33.22 18.57
C LYS A 111 -31.81 -31.87 18.83
N MET A 112 -30.89 -31.47 17.96
CA MET A 112 -30.31 -30.13 17.95
C MET A 112 -30.95 -29.33 16.81
N GLN A 113 -31.53 -28.17 17.14
CA GLN A 113 -32.07 -27.24 16.17
C GLN A 113 -31.19 -26.00 16.12
N LEU A 114 -30.61 -25.72 14.96
CA LEU A 114 -29.78 -24.55 14.72
C LEU A 114 -30.57 -23.53 13.91
N VAL A 115 -30.53 -22.27 14.34
CA VAL A 115 -31.03 -21.15 13.56
C VAL A 115 -29.86 -20.57 12.79
N TYR A 116 -29.87 -20.77 11.46
CA TYR A 116 -28.80 -20.29 10.61
C TYR A 116 -28.92 -18.79 10.36
N LYS A 117 -27.80 -18.09 10.46
CA LYS A 117 -27.67 -16.68 10.07
C LYS A 117 -26.46 -16.54 9.17
N SER A 118 -26.59 -15.77 8.10
CA SER A 118 -25.45 -15.39 7.26
C SER A 118 -24.64 -14.31 7.98
N TYR A 119 -23.33 -14.55 8.12
CA TYR A 119 -22.38 -13.58 8.65
C TYR A 119 -21.11 -13.61 7.82
N GLN A 120 -20.54 -12.44 7.55
CA GLN A 120 -19.29 -12.26 6.83
C GLN A 120 -18.50 -11.17 7.55
N GLY A 121 -17.29 -11.48 7.98
CA GLY A 121 -16.43 -10.50 8.65
C GLY A 121 -15.56 -11.14 9.72
N ASP A 122 -14.66 -10.32 10.24
CA ASP A 122 -13.91 -10.59 11.45
C ASP A 122 -14.82 -10.34 12.68
N THR A 123 -14.59 -11.03 13.78
CA THR A 123 -15.24 -10.75 15.08
C THR A 123 -14.23 -10.26 16.07
#